data_AF-A0A3D0NDI9-F1
#
_entry.id   AF-A0A3D0NDI9-F1
#
_cell.length_a   1.000
_cell.length_b   1.000
_cell.length_c   1.000
_cell.angle_alpha   90.00
_cell.angle_beta   90.00
_cell.angle_gamma   90.00
#
_symmetry.space_group_name_H-M   'P 1'
#
loop_
_entity.id
_entity.type
_entity.pdbx_description
1 polymer ?
#
loop_
_entity_poly.entity_id
_entity_poly.type
_entity_poly.pdbx_seq_one_letter_code
_entity_poly.pdbx_strand_id
1 'polypeptide(L)'
;AIREGFENYAIFTLDGRTLSGFIDDQDNRVVVLRSNDGQRTVINRDDIDEMQAIPRSIMPEGILKTLKPQEIRDLFAYLRASQPLP
;
A
#
# COMPACT_ATOMS: atom_id res chain seq x y z
N ALA A 1 -0.84 1.70 -16.79
CA ALA A 1 -1.43 0.48 -16.19
C ALA A 1 -0.64 0.18 -14.93
N ILE A 2 -1.27 0.27 -13.75
CA ILE A 2 -0.61 -0.11 -12.51
C ILE A 2 -0.43 -1.62 -12.55
N ARG A 3 0.81 -2.08 -12.54
CA ARG A 3 1.15 -3.52 -12.54
C ARG A 3 0.61 -4.11 -11.24
N GLU A 4 -0.31 -5.06 -11.37
CA GLU A 4 -0.74 -5.96 -10.30
C GLU A 4 0.52 -6.61 -9.71
N GLY A 5 0.91 -6.21 -8.50
CA GLY A 5 2.18 -6.64 -7.89
C GLY A 5 2.89 -5.63 -6.97
N PHE A 6 2.32 -4.43 -6.76
CA PHE A 6 2.83 -3.45 -5.79
C PHE A 6 1.77 -2.94 -4.82
N GLU A 7 0.73 -3.73 -4.57
CA GLU A 7 -0.24 -3.41 -3.53
C GLU A 7 0.38 -3.74 -2.17
N ASN A 8 0.41 -2.74 -1.28
CA ASN A 8 0.85 -2.95 0.09
C ASN A 8 -0.33 -3.59 0.85
N TYR A 9 -0.07 -4.62 1.64
CA TYR A 9 -1.05 -5.32 2.44
C TYR A 9 -0.75 -5.09 3.93
N ALA A 10 -1.81 -4.84 4.69
CA ALA A 10 -1.82 -4.95 6.13
C ALA A 10 -2.33 -6.34 6.50
N ILE A 11 -1.52 -7.13 7.20
CA ILE A 11 -1.88 -8.43 7.75
C ILE A 11 -2.00 -8.29 9.25
N PHE A 12 -3.17 -8.58 9.78
CA PHE A 12 -3.46 -8.71 11.20
C PHE A 12 -3.36 -10.18 11.55
N THR A 13 -2.50 -10.50 12.52
CA THR A 13 -2.32 -11.88 13.01
C THR A 13 -3.15 -12.11 14.26
N LEU A 14 -3.56 -13.35 14.50
CA LEU A 14 -4.32 -13.76 15.69
C LEU A 14 -3.55 -13.50 17.00
N ASP A 15 -2.22 -13.46 16.93
CA ASP A 15 -1.34 -13.09 18.05
C ASP A 15 -1.35 -11.58 18.37
N GLY A 16 -2.14 -10.79 17.65
CA GLY A 16 -2.27 -9.33 17.84
C GLY A 16 -1.14 -8.52 17.19
N ARG A 17 -0.34 -9.12 16.31
CA ARG A 17 0.71 -8.41 15.55
C ARG A 17 0.12 -7.90 14.24
N THR A 18 0.49 -6.69 13.86
CA THR A 18 0.17 -6.11 12.55
C THR A 18 1.43 -6.02 11.72
N LEU A 19 1.41 -6.63 10.54
CA LEU A 19 2.50 -6.64 9.58
C LEU A 19 2.08 -5.88 8.33
N SER A 20 2.94 -5.03 7.81
CA SER A 20 2.70 -4.30 6.57
C SER A 20 3.84 -4.48 5.57
N GLY A 21 3.49 -4.65 4.30
CA GLY A 21 4.45 -4.97 3.27
C GLY A 21 3.80 -5.35 1.95
N PHE A 22 4.59 -5.88 1.04
CA PHE A 22 4.13 -6.37 -0.27
C PHE A 22 4.02 -7.89 -0.20
N ILE A 23 3.00 -8.46 -0.82
CA ILE A 23 2.94 -9.93 -0.98
C ILE A 23 3.96 -10.31 -2.04
N ASP A 24 5.01 -11.02 -1.61
CA ASP A 24 6.06 -11.55 -2.49
C ASP A 24 5.62 -12.88 -3.11
N ASP A 25 4.95 -13.69 -2.30
CA ASP A 25 4.37 -14.96 -2.69
C ASP A 25 3.18 -15.31 -1.79
N GLN A 26 2.18 -16.01 -2.31
CA GLN A 26 1.08 -16.52 -1.49
C GLN A 26 0.61 -17.88 -1.99
N ASP A 27 0.53 -18.81 -1.07
CA ASP A 27 -0.01 -20.14 -1.26
C ASP A 27 -1.28 -20.32 -0.43
N ASN A 28 -1.94 -21.47 -0.62
CA ASN A 28 -3.13 -21.82 0.14
C ASN A 28 -2.85 -22.06 1.64
N ARG A 29 -1.59 -22.16 2.04
CA ARG A 29 -1.16 -22.43 3.44
C ARG A 29 -0.37 -21.28 4.06
N VAL A 30 0.42 -20.56 3.27
CA VAL A 30 1.35 -19.55 3.76
C VAL A 30 1.29 -18.30 2.89
N VAL A 31 1.56 -17.16 3.51
CA VAL A 31 1.73 -15.87 2.84
C VAL A 31 3.13 -15.37 3.13
N VAL A 32 3.88 -15.04 2.08
CA VAL A 32 5.20 -14.43 2.18
C VAL A 32 5.06 -12.94 2.01
N LEU A 33 5.17 -12.22 3.12
CA LEU A 33 5.14 -10.76 3.15
C LEU A 33 6.57 -10.22 3.10
N ARG A 34 6.86 -9.38 2.11
CA ARG A 34 8.10 -8.61 2.02
C ARG A 34 7.87 -7.20 2.56
N SER A 35 8.49 -6.88 3.69
CA SER A 35 8.45 -5.54 4.27
C SER A 35 9.30 -4.55 3.48
N ASN A 36 9.06 -3.25 3.69
CA ASN A 36 9.77 -2.17 2.99
C ASN A 36 11.29 -2.13 3.27
N ASP A 37 11.74 -2.75 4.36
CA ASP A 37 13.15 -2.95 4.72
C ASP A 37 13.80 -4.11 3.94
N GLY A 38 13.04 -4.81 3.10
CA GLY A 38 13.48 -5.97 2.33
C GLY A 38 13.43 -7.29 3.09
N GLN A 39 12.96 -7.30 4.35
CA GLN A 39 12.78 -8.55 5.09
C GLN A 39 11.57 -9.34 4.58
N ARG A 40 11.74 -10.65 4.45
CA ARG A 40 10.66 -11.58 4.10
C ARG A 40 10.18 -12.28 5.36
N THR A 41 8.90 -12.13 5.65
CA THR A 41 8.21 -12.80 6.75
C THR A 41 7.25 -13.82 6.16
N VAL A 42 7.40 -15.08 6.57
CA VAL A 42 6.45 -16.15 6.22
C VAL A 42 5.41 -16.23 7.33
N ILE A 43 4.15 -16.15 6.96
CA ILE A 43 3.00 -16.13 7.88
C ILE A 43 2.08 -17.27 7.46
N ASN A 44 1.69 -18.16 8.39
CA ASN A 44 0.68 -19.17 8.04
C ASN A 44 -0.67 -18.49 7.88
N ARG A 45 -1.47 -18.96 6.92
CA ARG A 45 -2.80 -18.42 6.67
C ARG A 45 -3.75 -18.67 7.86
N ASP A 46 -3.49 -19.72 8.64
CA ASP A 46 -4.21 -20.03 9.87
C ASP A 46 -3.91 -19.02 11.01
N ASP A 47 -2.77 -18.33 10.95
CA ASP A 47 -2.37 -17.30 11.92
C ASP A 47 -2.86 -15.90 11.52
N ILE A 48 -3.47 -15.76 10.34
CA ILE A 48 -4.00 -14.49 9.82
C ILE A 48 -5.44 -14.33 10.29
N ASP A 49 -5.68 -13.27 11.06
CA ASP A 49 -7.01 -12.84 11.46
C ASP A 49 -7.68 -12.07 10.31
N GLU A 50 -6.98 -11.06 9.78
CA GLU A 50 -7.49 -10.22 8.71
C GLU A 50 -6.36 -9.79 7.76
N MET A 51 -6.67 -9.72 6.45
CA MET A 51 -5.74 -9.21 5.45
C MET A 51 -6.43 -8.13 4.62
N GLN A 52 -5.90 -6.91 4.71
CA GLN A 52 -6.41 -5.75 3.99
C GLN A 52 -5.38 -5.28 2.98
N ALA A 53 -5.76 -5.21 1.71
CA ALA A 53 -5.00 -4.43 0.75
C ALA A 53 -5.08 -2.96 1.18
N ILE A 54 -3.95 -2.34 1.46
CA ILE A 54 -3.83 -0.89 1.65
C ILE A 54 -3.73 -0.31 0.24
N PRO A 55 -4.83 0.20 -0.35
CA PRO A 55 -4.69 1.00 -1.55
C PRO A 55 -3.80 2.17 -1.16
N ARG A 56 -2.62 2.27 -1.79
CA ARG A 56 -1.79 3.47 -1.73
C ARG A 56 -2.54 4.56 -2.49
N SER A 57 -3.62 5.06 -1.92
CA SER A 57 -4.32 6.21 -2.44
C SER A 57 -3.45 7.41 -2.14
N ILE A 58 -2.70 7.89 -3.14
CA ILE A 58 -2.19 9.27 -3.17
C ILE A 58 -3.38 10.21 -3.47
N MET A 59 -4.51 9.97 -2.82
CA MET A 59 -5.67 10.82 -2.88
C MET A 59 -6.14 11.01 -1.44
N PRO A 60 -5.66 12.07 -0.78
CA PRO A 60 -6.34 12.55 0.41
C PRO A 60 -7.74 12.97 -0.01
N GLU A 61 -8.70 12.05 0.12
CA GLU A 61 -10.11 12.34 -0.06
C GLU A 61 -10.52 13.36 1.01
N GLY A 62 -10.53 14.64 0.61
CA GLY A 62 -10.86 15.74 1.52
C GLY A 62 -10.19 17.06 1.16
N ILE A 63 -9.00 17.05 0.55
CA ILE A 63 -8.31 18.29 0.16
C ILE A 63 -9.03 18.98 -1.01
N LEU A 64 -9.60 18.22 -1.94
CA LEU A 64 -10.29 18.80 -3.12
C LEU A 64 -11.58 19.57 -2.77
N LYS A 65 -12.15 19.39 -1.57
CA LYS A 65 -13.37 20.11 -1.16
C LYS A 65 -13.10 21.51 -0.63
N THR A 66 -11.86 21.84 -0.27
CA THR A 66 -11.46 23.13 0.31
C THR A 66 -10.53 23.95 -0.58
N LEU A 67 -10.09 23.42 -1.71
CA LEU A 67 -9.18 24.12 -2.63
C LEU A 67 -9.94 24.90 -3.72
N LYS A 68 -9.50 26.13 -3.98
CA LYS A 68 -9.98 26.93 -5.10
C LYS A 68 -9.51 26.31 -6.43
N PRO A 69 -10.19 26.56 -7.56
CA PRO A 69 -9.82 25.99 -8.87
C PRO A 69 -8.37 26.26 -9.33
N GLN A 70 -7.71 27.28 -8.79
CA GLN A 70 -6.30 27.57 -9.05
C GLN A 70 -5.37 26.63 -8.29
N GLU A 71 -5.63 26.37 -7.01
CA GLU A 71 -4.78 25.54 -6.14
C GLU A 71 -4.82 24.06 -6.55
N ILE A 72 -5.93 23.62 -7.15
CA ILE A 72 -6.05 22.28 -7.77
C ILE A 72 -5.05 22.13 -8.93
N ARG A 73 -4.88 23.16 -9.78
CA ARG A 73 -3.94 23.10 -10.90
C ARG A 73 -2.49 23.06 -10.41
N ASP A 74 -2.17 23.81 -9.37
CA ASP A 74 -0.83 23.84 -8.79
C ASP A 74 -0.49 22.52 -8.09
N LEU A 75 -1.47 21.88 -7.44
CA LEU A 75 -1.33 20.52 -6.91
C LEU A 75 -1.06 19.50 -8.03
N PHE A 76 -1.79 19.56 -9.15
CA PHE A 76 -1.52 18.71 -10.31
C PHE A 76 -0.18 19.02 -11.00
N ALA A 77 0.33 20.26 -10.92
CA ALA A 77 1.66 20.60 -11.39
C ALA A 77 2.75 20.00 -10.47
N TYR A 78 2.56 20.10 -9.16
CA TYR A 78 3.47 19.55 -8.15
C TYR A 78 3.51 18.01 -8.16
N LEU A 79 2.36 17.34 -8.29
CA LEU A 79 2.29 15.88 -8.39
C LEU A 79 2.91 15.34 -9.69
N ARG A 80 2.81 16.09 -10.80
CA ARG A 80 3.53 15.72 -12.04
C ARG A 80 5.05 15.88 -11.91
N ALA A 81 5.52 16.76 -11.03
CA ALA A 81 6.95 16.96 -10.78
C ALA A 81 7.58 15.91 -9.84
N SER A 82 6.80 15.01 -9.23
CA SER A 82 7.30 13.92 -8.37
C SER A 82 7.44 12.57 -9.10
N GLN A 83 7.29 12.57 -10.43
CA GLN A 83 7.95 11.55 -11.25
C GLN A 83 9.41 11.98 -11.39
N PRO A 84 10.40 11.25 -10.85
CA PRO A 84 11.79 11.57 -11.13
C PRO A 84 11.96 11.42 -12.65
N LEU A 85 12.20 12.53 -13.33
CA LEU A 85 12.75 12.50 -14.68
C LEU A 85 14.12 11.80 -14.59
N PRO A 86 14.46 10.89 -15.53
CA PRO A 86 15.82 10.39 -15.64
C PRO A 86 16.83 11.53 -15.86
#